data_AF-A0A0F9BGQ0-F1
#
_entry.id   AF-A0A0F9BGQ0-F1
#
_cell.length_a   1.000
_cell.length_b   1.000
_cell.length_c   1.000
_cell.angle_alpha   90.00
_cell.angle_beta   90.00
_cell.angle_gamma   90.00
#
_symmetry.space_group_name_H-M   'P 1'
#
loop_
_entity.id
_entity.type
_entity.pdbx_description
1 polymer ?
#
loop_
_entity_poly.entity_id
_entity_poly.type
_entity_poly.pdbx_seq_one_letter_code
_entity_poly.pdbx_strand_id
1 'polypeptide(L)'
;MTKQHCKIVRLEAENFKRLVAVEIEPDGHTIVISGANSQGKTSLLDAIFVVLGGARATRALLKPIRDREDRAHVTIDLSNGLTATRKWKKFGNSAGSLTVTSNGVAVKSPQAVLDKLIGDLSFDPLAFAEAKPEAQREMLLGLIDVGLDLDETDKEIAKAFEERTAVNREAKALRARHDALPAPDADLPQDEIGAATLMGELQAAQNVVAAREVFEGDYARACDEVKQCEQA
;
A
#
# COMPACT_ATOMS: atom_id res chain seq x y z
N MET A 1 10.17 -10.05 17.23
CA MET A 1 10.87 -9.50 18.41
C MET A 1 9.90 -9.50 19.59
N THR A 2 10.26 -10.10 20.72
CA THR A 2 9.40 -10.14 21.92
C THR A 2 9.16 -8.73 22.44
N LYS A 3 7.91 -8.24 22.37
CA LYS A 3 7.48 -6.96 22.99
C LYS A 3 7.83 -7.01 24.48
N GLN A 4 8.90 -6.31 24.86
CA GLN A 4 9.25 -6.18 26.27
C GLN A 4 8.15 -5.36 26.96
N HIS A 5 7.52 -5.96 27.96
CA HIS A 5 6.51 -5.30 28.77
C HIS A 5 7.20 -4.30 29.69
N CYS A 6 7.09 -3.02 29.37
CA CYS A 6 7.56 -1.94 30.23
C CYS A 6 6.56 -1.71 31.38
N LYS A 7 7.06 -1.65 32.61
CA LYS A 7 6.26 -1.42 33.82
C LYS A 7 6.87 -0.29 34.64
N ILE A 8 6.04 0.44 35.37
CA ILE A 8 6.49 1.37 36.41
C ILE A 8 6.94 0.53 37.61
N VAL A 9 8.21 0.67 37.99
CA VAL A 9 8.83 -0.01 39.15
C VAL A 9 8.72 0.85 40.39
N ARG A 10 8.84 2.16 40.23
CA ARG A 10 8.76 3.14 41.32
C ARG A 10 8.20 4.45 40.80
N LEU A 11 7.35 5.08 41.60
CA LEU A 11 6.82 6.42 41.38
C LEU A 11 7.05 7.23 42.65
N GLU A 12 7.72 8.37 42.50
CA GLU A 12 7.90 9.35 43.55
C GLU A 12 7.29 10.68 43.09
N ALA A 13 6.56 11.35 43.99
CA ALA A 13 6.05 12.68 43.75
C ALA A 13 6.09 13.51 45.03
N GLU A 14 6.69 14.69 44.96
CA GLU A 14 6.78 15.63 46.08
C GLU A 14 6.23 16.99 45.66
N ASN A 15 5.39 17.58 46.52
CA ASN A 15 4.80 18.90 46.36
C ASN A 15 4.10 19.13 45.01
N PHE A 16 3.59 18.06 44.40
CA PHE A 16 2.91 18.11 43.12
C PHE A 16 1.39 18.20 43.31
N LYS A 17 0.79 19.32 42.89
CA LYS A 17 -0.64 19.62 43.08
C LYS A 17 -1.08 19.40 44.55
N ARG A 18 -1.91 18.38 44.83
CA ARG A 18 -2.39 18.07 46.18
C ARG A 18 -1.46 17.13 46.96
N LEU A 19 -0.45 16.55 46.32
CA LEU A 19 0.49 15.62 46.94
C LEU A 19 1.51 16.39 47.78
N VAL A 20 1.81 15.89 48.98
CA VAL A 20 2.90 16.40 49.83
C VAL A 20 4.15 15.59 49.53
N ALA A 21 4.12 14.29 49.84
CA ALA A 21 5.11 13.32 49.43
C ALA A 21 4.38 11.98 49.21
N VAL A 22 4.63 11.34 48.08
CA VAL A 22 4.11 10.02 47.74
C VAL A 22 5.22 9.21 47.12
N GLU A 23 5.36 7.97 47.58
CA GLU A 23 6.22 6.95 47.03
C GLU A 23 5.37 5.70 46.82
N ILE A 24 5.40 5.14 45.62
CA ILE A 24 4.68 3.92 45.26
C ILE A 24 5.66 3.00 44.56
N GLU A 25 5.80 1.79 45.11
CA GLU A 25 6.48 0.67 44.49
C GLU A 25 5.40 -0.37 44.16
N PRO A 26 4.91 -0.41 42.90
CA PRO A 26 3.83 -1.30 42.53
C PRO A 26 4.18 -2.78 42.77
N ASP A 27 3.37 -3.47 43.56
CA ASP A 27 3.40 -4.93 43.67
C ASP A 27 2.31 -5.54 42.79
N GLY A 28 2.71 -6.38 41.84
CA GLY A 28 1.82 -7.05 40.90
C GLY A 28 1.33 -6.20 39.73
N HIS A 29 0.17 -6.57 39.18
CA HIS A 29 -0.38 -6.01 37.93
C HIS A 29 -1.50 -4.98 38.14
N THR A 30 -2.07 -4.90 39.34
CA THR A 30 -3.20 -4.03 39.65
C THR A 30 -2.94 -3.32 40.96
N ILE A 31 -2.83 -1.98 40.89
CA ILE A 31 -2.66 -1.12 42.06
C ILE A 31 -3.95 -0.36 42.30
N VAL A 32 -4.54 -0.56 43.48
CA VAL A 32 -5.79 0.11 43.86
C VAL A 32 -5.47 1.38 44.64
N ILE A 33 -5.69 2.52 44.00
CA ILE A 33 -5.58 3.84 44.63
C ILE A 33 -6.97 4.27 45.12
N SER A 34 -7.24 4.10 46.41
CA SER A 34 -8.55 4.42 47.03
C SER A 34 -8.42 5.57 48.05
N GLY A 35 -9.56 6.13 48.48
CA GLY A 35 -9.61 7.27 49.42
C GLY A 35 -10.80 8.19 49.18
N ALA A 36 -10.98 9.22 50.00
CA ALA A 36 -12.02 10.23 49.77
C ALA A 36 -11.73 11.09 48.53
N ASN A 37 -12.73 11.86 48.09
CA ASN A 37 -12.54 12.89 47.07
C ASN A 37 -11.53 13.94 47.56
N SER A 38 -10.82 14.56 46.61
CA SER A 38 -9.82 15.60 46.88
C SER A 38 -8.56 15.16 47.65
N GLN A 39 -8.34 13.85 47.86
CA GLN A 39 -7.14 13.32 48.53
C GLN A 39 -5.92 13.14 47.61
N GLY A 40 -5.91 13.77 46.43
CA GLY A 40 -4.76 13.72 45.52
C GLY A 40 -4.68 12.52 44.58
N LYS A 41 -5.69 11.64 44.54
CA LYS A 41 -5.74 10.50 43.59
C LYS A 41 -5.61 10.92 42.13
N THR A 42 -6.36 11.95 41.72
CA THR A 42 -6.20 12.56 40.38
C THR A 42 -4.83 13.21 40.22
N SER A 43 -4.29 13.85 41.27
CA SER A 43 -2.94 14.44 41.23
C SER A 43 -1.85 13.40 41.02
N LEU A 44 -2.04 12.18 41.54
CA LEU A 44 -1.13 11.06 41.33
C LEU A 44 -1.15 10.57 39.87
N LEU A 45 -2.34 10.39 39.28
CA LEU A 45 -2.46 10.03 37.87
C LEU A 45 -1.90 11.12 36.95
N ASP A 46 -2.14 12.39 37.30
CA ASP A 46 -1.57 13.55 36.59
C ASP A 46 -0.04 13.57 36.67
N ALA A 47 0.55 13.14 37.80
CA ALA A 47 1.99 13.05 37.98
C ALA A 47 2.60 12.04 37.01
N ILE A 48 1.98 10.86 36.87
CA ILE A 48 2.38 9.86 35.88
C ILE A 48 2.27 10.43 34.46
N PHE A 49 1.11 11.02 34.15
CA PHE A 49 0.81 11.52 32.82
C PHE A 49 1.76 12.65 32.38
N VAL A 50 2.12 13.58 33.27
CA VAL A 50 2.96 14.72 32.91
C VAL A 50 4.44 14.37 32.71
N VAL A 51 4.91 13.32 33.41
CA VAL A 51 6.28 12.83 33.21
C VAL A 51 6.37 12.12 31.86
N LEU A 52 5.42 11.25 31.56
CA LEU A 52 5.46 10.39 30.37
C LEU A 52 4.92 11.09 29.10
N GLY A 53 3.74 11.72 29.17
CA GLY A 53 2.98 12.22 28.01
C GLY A 53 3.45 13.53 27.36
N GLY A 54 4.63 14.02 27.73
CA GLY A 54 5.33 15.06 26.97
C GLY A 54 4.67 16.43 26.83
N ALA A 55 4.83 17.03 25.64
CA ALA A 55 4.37 18.39 25.34
C ALA A 55 2.84 18.53 25.47
N ARG A 56 2.09 17.48 25.10
CA ARG A 56 0.63 17.43 25.24
C ARG A 56 0.23 17.45 26.72
N ALA A 57 0.82 16.57 27.52
CA ALA A 57 0.51 16.48 28.94
C ALA A 57 0.87 17.76 29.70
N THR A 58 2.01 18.37 29.37
CA THR A 58 2.46 19.61 30.01
C THR A 58 1.63 20.83 29.62
N ARG A 59 1.08 20.90 28.40
CA ARG A 59 0.20 22.03 28.00
C ARG A 59 -1.11 22.06 28.78
N ALA A 60 -1.64 20.89 29.13
CA ALA A 60 -2.86 20.76 29.93
C ALA A 60 -2.61 20.99 31.45
N LEU A 61 -1.35 21.10 31.87
CA LEU A 61 -0.98 21.18 33.27
C LEU A 61 -1.12 22.61 33.82
N LEU A 62 -2.07 22.79 34.73
CA LEU A 62 -2.26 24.03 35.49
C LEU A 62 -1.70 23.86 36.91
N LYS A 63 -0.90 24.84 37.36
CA LYS A 63 -0.35 24.94 38.73
C LYS A 63 0.25 23.61 39.25
N PRO A 64 1.41 23.17 38.72
CA PRO A 64 2.04 21.92 39.13
C PRO A 64 2.55 21.92 40.57
N ILE A 65 2.98 23.08 41.06
CA ILE A 65 3.53 23.24 42.41
C ILE A 65 2.38 23.39 43.40
N ARG A 66 2.42 22.61 44.48
CA ARG A 66 1.49 22.69 45.61
C ARG A 66 1.46 24.11 46.20
N ASP A 67 0.30 24.51 46.70
CA ASP A 67 0.14 25.81 47.36
C ASP A 67 1.13 25.95 48.53
N ARG A 68 1.77 27.12 48.61
CA ARG A 68 2.81 27.50 49.59
C ARG A 68 4.17 26.82 49.42
N GLU A 69 4.35 26.01 48.38
CA GLU A 69 5.64 25.42 48.03
C GLU A 69 6.34 26.19 46.92
N ASP A 70 7.66 26.11 46.87
CA ASP A 70 8.48 26.76 45.84
C ASP A 70 8.98 25.79 44.76
N ARG A 71 8.87 24.47 45.00
CA ARG A 71 9.36 23.42 44.10
C ARG A 71 8.43 22.21 44.14
N ALA A 72 8.41 21.47 43.03
CA ALA A 72 7.77 20.17 42.94
C ALA A 72 8.62 19.25 42.09
N HIS A 73 8.56 17.94 42.33
CA HIS A 73 9.20 16.97 41.46
C HIS A 73 8.39 15.68 41.38
N VAL A 74 8.52 15.00 40.25
CA VAL A 74 7.98 13.65 40.03
C VAL A 74 9.06 12.82 39.35
N THR A 75 9.33 11.63 39.87
CA THR A 75 10.27 10.66 39.32
C THR A 75 9.55 9.34 39.06
N ILE A 76 9.82 8.72 37.92
CA ILE A 76 9.28 7.42 37.53
C ILE A 76 10.43 6.54 37.08
N ASP A 77 10.58 5.39 37.73
CA ASP A 77 11.49 4.34 37.31
C ASP A 77 10.73 3.28 36.51
N LEU A 78 11.29 2.92 35.37
CA LEU A 78 10.72 1.97 34.44
C LEU A 78 11.57 0.69 34.41
N SER A 79 10.91 -0.45 34.20
CA SER A 79 11.54 -1.77 34.24
C SER A 79 12.58 -2.02 33.14
N ASN A 80 12.66 -1.14 32.14
CA ASN A 80 13.66 -1.18 31.08
C ASN A 80 14.94 -0.36 31.40
N GLY A 81 15.10 0.09 32.65
CA GLY A 81 16.26 0.85 33.11
C GLY A 81 16.18 2.35 32.81
N LEU A 82 15.04 2.85 32.34
CA LEU A 82 14.79 4.28 32.18
C LEU A 82 14.28 4.89 33.49
N THR A 83 14.86 6.03 33.88
CA THR A 83 14.34 6.89 34.95
C THR A 83 13.97 8.24 34.35
N ALA A 84 12.73 8.66 34.54
CA ALA A 84 12.21 9.93 34.06
C ALA A 84 11.87 10.83 35.24
N THR A 85 12.53 11.99 35.32
CA THR A 85 12.29 12.97 36.38
C THR A 85 11.86 14.30 35.78
N ARG A 86 10.72 14.82 36.25
CA ARG A 86 10.26 16.18 35.93
C ARG A 86 10.29 17.06 37.18
N LYS A 87 10.89 18.25 37.07
CA LYS A 87 11.04 19.21 38.17
C LYS A 87 10.44 20.56 37.82
N TRP A 88 9.76 21.17 38.77
CA TRP A 88 9.22 22.53 38.68
C TRP A 88 9.82 23.41 39.76
N LYS A 89 10.02 24.68 39.42
CA LYS A 89 10.47 25.74 40.34
C LYS A 89 9.54 26.94 40.18
N LYS A 90 9.23 27.60 41.28
CA LYS A 90 8.48 28.86 41.28
C LYS A 90 9.20 29.91 40.43
N PHE A 91 8.41 30.65 39.65
CA PHE A 91 8.92 31.61 38.64
C PHE A 91 9.78 30.97 37.53
N GLY A 92 9.81 29.64 37.42
CA GLY A 92 10.46 28.92 36.32
C GLY A 92 9.52 28.62 35.16
N ASN A 93 10.01 27.83 34.20
CA ASN A 93 9.19 27.31 33.12
C ASN A 93 8.01 26.50 33.68
N SER A 94 6.79 26.87 33.28
CA SER A 94 5.55 26.20 33.72
C SER A 94 5.48 24.73 33.28
N ALA A 95 6.13 24.37 32.18
CA ALA A 95 6.25 22.97 31.72
C ALA A 95 7.22 22.14 32.59
N GLY A 96 8.04 22.78 33.42
CA GLY A 96 9.10 22.13 34.18
C GLY A 96 10.28 21.70 33.32
N SER A 97 11.33 21.19 33.97
CA SER A 97 12.49 20.57 33.33
C SER A 97 12.33 19.06 33.39
N LEU A 98 12.43 18.39 32.23
CA LEU A 98 12.45 16.93 32.10
C LEU A 98 13.90 16.46 31.96
N THR A 99 14.27 15.46 32.76
CA THR A 99 15.50 14.70 32.62
C THR A 99 15.13 13.23 32.50
N VAL A 100 15.73 12.54 31.54
CA VAL A 100 15.60 11.08 31.40
C VAL A 100 17.00 10.50 31.44
N THR A 101 17.18 9.44 32.21
CA THR A 101 18.41 8.66 32.27
C THR A 101 18.12 7.23 31.84
N SER A 102 19.10 6.58 31.22
CA SER A 102 19.10 5.15 30.92
C SER A 102 20.25 4.53 31.69
N ASN A 103 19.93 3.66 32.66
CA ASN A 103 20.91 3.06 33.58
C ASN A 103 21.85 4.10 34.22
N GLY A 104 21.28 5.23 34.64
CA GLY A 104 22.01 6.34 35.26
C GLY A 104 22.68 7.32 34.30
N VAL A 105 22.69 7.06 32.98
CA VAL A 105 23.30 7.94 31.98
C VAL A 105 22.22 8.83 31.34
N ALA A 106 22.43 10.15 31.35
CA ALA A 106 21.49 11.10 30.74
C ALA A 106 21.36 10.89 29.23
N VAL A 107 20.12 10.88 28.73
CA VAL A 107 19.85 10.75 27.29
C VAL A 107 19.75 12.12 26.62
N LYS A 108 20.24 12.23 25.37
CA LYS A 108 20.29 13.51 24.62
C LYS A 108 18.91 14.08 24.28
N SER A 109 17.94 13.21 24.00
CA SER A 109 16.58 13.60 23.60
C SER A 109 15.54 12.96 24.51
N PRO A 110 15.37 13.47 25.76
CA PRO A 110 14.52 12.84 26.78
C PRO A 110 13.09 12.58 26.30
N GLN A 111 12.48 13.58 25.65
CA GLN A 111 11.10 13.47 25.21
C GLN A 111 10.94 12.47 24.07
N ALA A 112 11.85 12.46 23.09
CA ALA A 112 11.79 11.51 21.98
C ALA A 112 11.92 10.05 22.43
N VAL A 113 12.70 9.79 23.49
CA VAL A 113 12.81 8.45 24.09
C VAL A 113 11.49 8.02 24.72
N LEU A 114 10.82 8.91 25.46
CA LEU A 114 9.53 8.63 26.07
C LEU A 114 8.40 8.52 25.03
N ASP A 115 8.40 9.38 24.01
CA ASP A 115 7.41 9.35 22.93
C ASP A 115 7.49 8.04 22.15
N LYS A 116 8.72 7.54 21.88
CA LYS A 116 8.91 6.23 21.27
C LYS A 116 8.38 5.11 22.18
N LEU A 117 8.71 5.14 23.47
CA LEU A 117 8.26 4.14 24.43
C LEU A 117 6.72 4.10 24.51
N ILE A 118 6.08 5.27 24.59
CA ILE A 118 4.62 5.38 24.67
C ILE A 118 3.98 5.02 23.34
N GLY A 119 4.55 5.43 22.20
CA GLY A 119 4.08 5.06 20.87
C GLY A 119 4.13 3.55 20.63
N ASP A 120 5.19 2.87 21.09
CA ASP A 120 5.31 1.41 21.02
C ASP A 120 4.26 0.70 21.92
N LEU A 121 3.78 1.37 22.98
CA LEU A 121 2.83 0.85 23.96
C LEU A 121 1.37 1.27 23.72
N SER A 122 1.12 2.33 22.95
CA SER A 122 -0.21 2.95 22.84
C SER A 122 -0.49 3.51 21.44
N PHE A 123 -1.70 3.27 20.96
CA PHE A 123 -2.24 3.89 19.75
C PHE A 123 -2.85 5.25 20.11
N ASP A 124 -2.44 6.32 19.44
CA ASP A 124 -3.06 7.65 19.58
C ASP A 124 -4.18 7.81 18.53
N PRO A 125 -5.47 7.76 18.94
CA PRO A 125 -6.59 7.82 18.01
C PRO A 125 -6.70 9.17 17.28
N LEU A 126 -6.23 10.25 17.91
CA LEU A 126 -6.31 11.59 17.33
C LEU A 126 -5.23 11.76 16.27
N ALA A 127 -4.00 11.34 16.57
CA ALA A 127 -2.91 11.34 15.59
C ALA A 127 -3.26 10.45 14.38
N PHE A 128 -3.93 9.32 14.61
CA PHE A 128 -4.47 8.49 13.54
C PHE A 128 -5.51 9.25 12.71
N ALA A 129 -6.51 9.88 13.35
CA ALA A 129 -7.57 10.61 12.65
C ALA A 129 -7.03 11.79 11.81
N GLU A 130 -5.96 12.45 12.26
CA GLU A 130 -5.31 13.58 11.57
C GLU A 130 -4.28 13.13 10.50
N ALA A 131 -3.86 11.87 10.50
CA ALA A 131 -2.87 11.36 9.58
C ALA A 131 -3.43 11.18 8.15
N LYS A 132 -2.54 11.27 7.15
CA LYS A 132 -2.87 10.94 5.76
C LYS A 132 -3.19 9.44 5.62
N PRO A 133 -3.98 9.02 4.61
CA PRO A 133 -4.36 7.63 4.42
C PRO A 133 -3.19 6.64 4.40
N GLU A 134 -2.07 7.02 3.80
CA GLU A 134 -0.83 6.21 3.75
C GLU A 134 -0.25 5.98 5.15
N ALA A 135 -0.13 7.05 5.95
CA ALA A 135 0.38 6.99 7.31
C ALA A 135 -0.59 6.26 8.26
N GLN A 136 -1.90 6.42 8.07
CA GLN A 136 -2.92 5.64 8.77
C GLN A 136 -2.75 4.15 8.51
N ARG A 137 -2.51 3.75 7.25
CA ARG A 137 -2.25 2.36 6.86
C ARG A 137 -1.03 1.82 7.60
N GLU A 138 0.10 2.53 7.57
CA GLU A 138 1.32 2.12 8.29
C GLU A 138 1.09 2.00 9.80
N MET A 139 0.39 2.96 10.42
CA MET A 139 0.07 2.89 11.86
C MET A 139 -0.74 1.64 12.21
N LEU A 140 -1.72 1.25 11.38
CA LEU A 140 -2.51 0.04 11.58
C LEU A 140 -1.70 -1.23 11.33
N LEU A 141 -0.84 -1.23 10.30
CA LEU A 141 0.04 -2.36 10.00
C LEU A 141 1.08 -2.58 11.10
N GLY A 142 1.57 -1.52 11.74
CA GLY A 142 2.46 -1.63 12.90
C GLY A 142 1.78 -2.21 14.15
N LEU A 143 0.45 -2.12 14.25
CA LEU A 143 -0.32 -2.67 15.36
C LEU A 143 -0.62 -4.16 15.23
N ILE A 144 -0.69 -4.66 13.99
CA ILE A 144 -1.16 -6.01 13.68
C ILE A 144 0.00 -6.78 13.08
N ASP A 145 0.36 -7.92 13.69
CA ASP A 145 1.28 -8.86 13.06
C ASP A 145 0.52 -9.63 11.97
N VAL A 146 0.34 -8.98 10.83
CA VAL A 146 -0.22 -9.62 9.66
C VAL A 146 0.93 -10.42 9.04
N GLY A 147 0.84 -11.75 9.03
CA GLY A 147 1.82 -12.62 8.36
C GLY A 147 1.82 -12.51 6.83
N LEU A 148 1.46 -11.34 6.29
CA LEU A 148 1.42 -10.99 4.88
C LEU A 148 2.39 -9.83 4.65
N ASP A 149 3.31 -10.03 3.72
CA ASP A 149 4.13 -8.95 3.18
C ASP A 149 3.29 -8.21 2.13
N LEU A 150 2.77 -7.04 2.52
CA LEU A 150 1.96 -6.22 1.62
C LEU A 150 2.78 -5.61 0.49
N ASP A 151 4.09 -5.40 0.68
CA ASP A 151 4.95 -4.87 -0.36
C ASP A 151 5.20 -5.94 -1.45
N GLU A 152 5.28 -7.23 -1.08
CA GLU A 152 5.24 -8.32 -2.06
C GLU A 152 3.89 -8.37 -2.78
N THR A 153 2.79 -8.27 -2.05
CA THR A 153 1.44 -8.33 -2.62
C THR A 153 1.22 -7.20 -3.65
N ASP A 154 1.67 -5.97 -3.33
CA ASP A 154 1.58 -4.82 -4.23
C ASP A 154 2.42 -5.04 -5.51
N LYS A 155 3.59 -5.68 -5.41
CA LYS A 155 4.40 -6.04 -6.58
C LYS A 155 3.71 -7.09 -7.46
N GLU A 156 3.09 -8.10 -6.87
CA GLU A 156 2.34 -9.12 -7.60
C GLU A 156 1.15 -8.50 -8.35
N ILE A 157 0.41 -7.60 -7.70
CA ILE A 157 -0.70 -6.88 -8.32
C ILE A 157 -0.21 -6.03 -9.51
N ALA A 158 0.89 -5.29 -9.34
CA ALA A 158 1.46 -4.48 -10.41
C ALA A 158 1.88 -5.32 -11.61
N LYS A 159 2.55 -6.45 -11.37
CA LYS A 159 2.96 -7.40 -12.42
C LYS A 159 1.75 -7.95 -13.17
N ALA A 160 0.72 -8.43 -12.46
CA ALA A 160 -0.49 -8.95 -13.09
C ALA A 160 -1.22 -7.86 -13.92
N PHE A 161 -1.19 -6.61 -13.47
CA PHE A 161 -1.75 -5.48 -14.20
C PHE A 161 -0.98 -5.19 -15.50
N GLU A 162 0.35 -5.20 -15.47
CA GLU A 162 1.20 -5.02 -16.65
C GLU A 162 0.99 -6.15 -17.68
N GLU A 163 0.98 -7.41 -17.22
CA GLU A 163 0.71 -8.58 -18.06
C GLU A 163 -0.64 -8.46 -18.76
N ARG A 164 -1.71 -8.14 -18.01
CA ARG A 164 -3.05 -7.92 -18.57
C ARG A 164 -3.05 -6.79 -19.61
N THR A 165 -2.30 -5.72 -19.36
CA THR A 165 -2.23 -4.57 -20.26
C THR A 165 -1.52 -4.92 -21.57
N ALA A 166 -0.44 -5.70 -21.49
CA ALA A 166 0.30 -6.19 -22.67
C ALA A 166 -0.57 -7.10 -23.54
N VAL A 167 -1.21 -8.11 -22.94
CA VAL A 167 -2.10 -9.05 -23.65
C VAL A 167 -3.26 -8.31 -24.33
N ASN A 168 -3.87 -7.33 -23.65
CA ASN A 168 -4.96 -6.56 -24.23
C ASN A 168 -4.51 -5.68 -25.39
N ARG A 169 -3.29 -5.12 -25.35
CA ARG A 169 -2.71 -4.39 -26.48
C ARG A 169 -2.49 -5.31 -27.68
N GLU A 170 -1.93 -6.50 -27.44
CA GLU A 170 -1.67 -7.48 -28.50
C GLU A 170 -2.98 -7.98 -29.13
N ALA A 171 -3.97 -8.33 -28.31
CA ALA A 171 -5.30 -8.72 -28.78
C ALA A 171 -5.95 -7.63 -29.64
N LYS A 172 -5.81 -6.35 -29.24
CA LYS A 172 -6.30 -5.21 -30.04
C LYS A 172 -5.57 -5.10 -31.38
N ALA A 173 -4.25 -5.27 -31.40
CA ALA A 173 -3.45 -5.22 -32.62
C ALA A 173 -3.75 -6.39 -33.58
N LEU A 174 -3.97 -7.59 -33.05
CA LEU A 174 -4.39 -8.76 -33.83
C LEU A 174 -5.78 -8.57 -34.44
N ARG A 175 -6.75 -8.08 -33.66
CA ARG A 175 -8.09 -7.75 -34.19
C ARG A 175 -8.02 -6.71 -35.29
N ALA A 176 -7.28 -5.61 -35.09
CA ALA A 176 -7.13 -4.59 -36.12
C ALA A 176 -6.48 -5.13 -37.41
N ARG A 177 -5.51 -6.06 -37.31
CA ARG A 177 -4.93 -6.73 -38.48
C ARG A 177 -5.92 -7.64 -39.18
N HIS A 178 -6.66 -8.44 -38.42
CA HIS A 178 -7.71 -9.31 -38.95
C HIS A 178 -8.78 -8.50 -39.69
N ASP A 179 -9.26 -7.42 -39.10
CA ASP A 179 -10.32 -6.57 -39.68
C ASP A 179 -9.84 -5.79 -40.90
N ALA A 180 -8.53 -5.61 -41.07
CA ALA A 180 -7.93 -5.01 -42.25
C ALA A 180 -7.67 -6.00 -43.40
N LEU A 181 -7.84 -7.31 -43.18
CA LEU A 181 -7.73 -8.28 -44.26
C LEU A 181 -8.90 -8.07 -45.25
N PRO A 182 -8.62 -8.00 -46.55
CA PRO A 182 -9.68 -7.94 -47.55
C PRO A 182 -10.51 -9.22 -47.48
N ALA A 183 -11.83 -9.09 -47.66
CA ALA A 183 -12.67 -10.25 -47.81
C ALA A 183 -12.21 -11.08 -49.02
N PRO A 184 -12.15 -12.41 -48.92
CA PRO A 184 -11.89 -13.26 -50.08
C PRO A 184 -12.96 -13.00 -51.15
N ASP A 185 -12.56 -13.17 -52.41
CA ASP A 185 -13.49 -13.04 -53.53
C ASP A 185 -14.64 -14.04 -53.39
N ALA A 186 -15.85 -13.63 -53.80
CA ALA A 186 -17.05 -14.44 -53.63
C ALA A 186 -16.98 -15.74 -54.44
N ASP A 187 -16.24 -15.71 -55.55
CA ASP A 187 -16.05 -16.84 -56.45
C ASP A 187 -14.82 -17.70 -56.09
N LEU A 188 -14.14 -17.40 -54.97
CA LEU A 188 -12.98 -18.18 -54.53
C LEU A 188 -13.43 -19.61 -54.15
N PRO A 189 -12.92 -20.66 -54.81
CA PRO A 189 -13.29 -22.04 -54.50
C PRO A 189 -12.93 -22.41 -53.06
N GLN A 190 -13.84 -23.11 -52.36
CA GLN A 190 -13.59 -23.57 -50.98
C GLN A 190 -12.60 -24.73 -50.91
N ASP A 191 -12.58 -25.57 -51.95
CA ASP A 191 -11.70 -26.72 -52.07
C ASP A 191 -10.58 -26.44 -53.07
N GLU A 192 -9.38 -26.98 -52.80
CA GLU A 192 -8.23 -26.83 -53.68
C GLU A 192 -8.50 -27.49 -55.04
N ILE A 193 -8.45 -26.70 -56.11
CA ILE A 193 -8.51 -27.23 -57.47
C ILE A 193 -7.10 -27.65 -57.88
N GLY A 194 -6.89 -28.97 -58.03
CA GLY A 194 -5.60 -29.53 -58.44
C GLY A 194 -5.16 -29.03 -59.82
N ALA A 195 -3.89 -28.63 -59.94
CA ALA A 195 -3.31 -28.08 -61.17
C ALA A 195 -3.48 -29.00 -62.40
N ALA A 196 -3.49 -30.31 -62.20
CA ALA A 196 -3.69 -31.29 -63.27
C ALA A 196 -5.10 -31.20 -63.90
N THR A 197 -6.12 -30.93 -63.09
CA THR A 197 -7.51 -30.77 -63.56
C THR A 197 -7.63 -29.51 -64.42
N LEU A 198 -7.06 -28.39 -63.97
CA LEU A 198 -7.06 -27.12 -64.71
C LEU A 198 -6.29 -27.22 -66.03
N MET A 199 -5.13 -27.89 -66.03
CA MET A 199 -4.39 -28.14 -67.27
C MET A 199 -5.18 -29.02 -68.25
N GLY A 200 -5.90 -30.02 -67.75
CA GLY A 200 -6.79 -30.85 -68.55
C GLY A 200 -7.92 -30.05 -69.21
N GLU A 201 -8.60 -29.19 -68.44
CA GLU A 201 -9.66 -28.31 -68.94
C GLU A 201 -9.15 -27.32 -69.98
N LEU A 202 -7.98 -26.72 -69.76
CA LEU A 202 -7.36 -25.81 -70.72
C LEU A 202 -7.01 -26.53 -72.03
N GLN A 203 -6.41 -27.71 -71.95
CA GLN A 203 -6.07 -28.49 -73.14
C GLN A 203 -7.33 -28.91 -73.92
N ALA A 204 -8.40 -29.28 -73.21
CA ALA A 204 -9.68 -29.59 -73.84
C ALA A 204 -10.27 -28.38 -74.57
N ALA A 205 -10.25 -27.20 -73.94
CA ALA A 205 -10.70 -25.95 -74.56
C ALA A 205 -9.86 -25.59 -75.82
N GLN A 206 -8.55 -25.73 -75.75
CA GLN A 206 -7.65 -25.50 -76.89
C GLN A 206 -7.93 -26.45 -78.05
N ASN A 207 -8.21 -27.72 -77.77
CA ASN A 207 -8.56 -28.70 -78.81
C ASN A 207 -9.87 -28.33 -79.52
N VAL A 208 -10.86 -27.79 -78.80
CA VAL A 208 -12.12 -27.30 -79.39
C VAL A 208 -11.85 -26.10 -80.31
N VAL A 209 -11.01 -25.16 -79.87
CA VAL A 209 -10.62 -24.01 -80.70
C VAL A 209 -9.91 -24.47 -81.97
N ALA A 210 -8.93 -25.38 -81.86
CA ALA A 210 -8.20 -25.91 -83.01
C ALA A 210 -9.13 -26.66 -84.00
N ALA A 211 -10.07 -27.47 -83.49
CA ALA A 211 -11.04 -28.17 -84.33
C ALA A 211 -11.97 -27.19 -85.08
N ARG A 212 -12.36 -26.08 -84.44
CA ARG A 212 -13.13 -25.02 -85.07
C ARG A 212 -12.35 -24.34 -86.20
N GLU A 213 -11.07 -24.03 -85.99
CA GLU A 213 -10.21 -23.42 -87.02
C GLU A 213 -10.07 -24.32 -88.25
N VAL A 214 -9.89 -25.63 -88.04
CA VAL A 214 -9.85 -26.62 -89.14
C VAL A 214 -11.17 -26.63 -89.90
N PHE A 215 -12.31 -26.68 -89.18
CA PHE A 215 -13.63 -26.68 -89.79
C PHE A 215 -13.91 -25.39 -90.58
N GLU A 216 -13.54 -24.22 -90.05
CA GLU A 216 -13.64 -22.94 -90.76
C GLU A 216 -12.80 -22.94 -92.05
N GLY A 217 -11.60 -23.54 -92.01
CA GLY A 217 -10.73 -23.69 -93.18
C GLY A 217 -11.25 -24.66 -94.23
N ASP A 218 -11.87 -25.77 -93.82
CA ASP A 218 -12.53 -26.72 -94.73
C ASP A 218 -13.79 -26.10 -95.37
N TYR A 219 -14.59 -25.38 -94.58
CA TYR A 219 -15.76 -24.65 -95.06
C TYR A 219 -15.41 -23.59 -96.10
N ALA A 220 -14.33 -22.83 -95.87
CA ALA A 220 -13.83 -21.83 -96.82
C ALA A 220 -13.42 -22.48 -98.16
N ARG A 221 -12.68 -23.59 -98.11
CA ARG A 221 -12.29 -24.36 -99.31
C ARG A 221 -13.50 -24.88 -100.09
N ALA A 222 -14.48 -25.46 -99.39
CA ALA A 222 -15.71 -25.92 -100.03
C ALA A 222 -16.51 -24.78 -100.69
N CYS A 223 -16.55 -23.60 -100.06
CA CYS A 223 -17.18 -22.42 -100.65
C CYS A 223 -16.45 -21.94 -101.92
N ASP A 224 -15.12 -22.01 -101.95
CA ASP A 224 -14.34 -21.63 -103.13
C ASP A 224 -14.46 -22.65 -104.27
N GLU A 225 -14.55 -23.95 -103.96
CA GLU A 225 -14.85 -25.00 -104.95
C GLU A 225 -16.23 -24.82 -105.58
N VAL A 226 -17.26 -24.52 -104.78
CA VAL A 226 -18.61 -24.23 -105.29
C VAL A 226 -18.60 -23.03 -106.24
N LYS A 227 -17.91 -21.94 -105.87
CA LYS A 227 -17.78 -20.75 -106.76
C LYS A 227 -17.07 -21.07 -108.07
N GLN A 228 -16.07 -21.96 -108.07
CA GLN A 228 -15.37 -22.37 -109.28
C GLN A 228 -16.27 -23.21 -110.20
N CYS A 229 -17.12 -24.07 -109.65
CA CYS A 229 -18.09 -24.84 -110.41
C CYS A 229 -19.22 -23.97 -111.00
N GLU A 230 -19.63 -22.88 -110.34
CA GLU A 230 -20.66 -21.96 -110.84
C GLU A 230 -20.17 -21.05 -111.99
N GLN A 231 -18.86 -20.95 -112.22
CA GLN A 231 -18.25 -20.12 -113.26
C GLN A 231 -17.84 -20.89 -114.53
N ALA A 232 -18.05 -22.22 -114.57
CA ALA A 232 -17.78 -23.11 -115.71
C ALA A 232 -19.05 -23.44 -116.50
#